data_AF-A0A498F7Y9-F1
#
_entry.id   AF-A0A498F7Y9-F1
#
_cell.length_a   1.000
_cell.length_b   1.000
_cell.length_c   1.000
_cell.angle_alpha   90.00
_cell.angle_beta   90.00
_cell.angle_gamma   90.00
#
_symmetry.space_group_name_H-M   'P 1'
#
loop_
_entity.id
_entity.type
_entity.pdbx_description
1 polymer ?
#
loop_
_entity_poly.entity_id
_entity_poly.type
_entity_poly.pdbx_seq_one_letter_code
_entity_poly.pdbx_strand_id
1 'polypeptide(L)'
;LPVNRGRYNFDSIRYDYYLDDKVSLEAFKAGAYDFRIEPSPKSWATQYQGGNFARNYIIKQDETNQAAQNTRWLAFNLQKPLFADRRIREAIGLAFDFNWINKALYYNAYQRADSYFQNTAYAARGYPDAAELALLAPLKGQIPPEVFTSIYQPPSSDGSGNDR
;
A
#
# COMPACT_ATOMS: atom_id res chain seq x y z
N LEU A 1 19.69 -3.84 30.28
CA LEU A 1 19.66 -2.43 29.80
C LEU A 1 18.22 -1.97 29.66
N PRO A 2 17.90 -0.68 29.85
CA PRO A 2 16.55 -0.14 29.65
C PRO A 2 15.91 -0.52 28.30
N VAL A 3 16.72 -0.63 27.23
CA VAL A 3 16.26 -1.01 25.87
C VAL A 3 15.62 -2.41 25.76
N ASN A 4 15.91 -3.33 26.71
CA ASN A 4 15.36 -4.69 26.68
C ASN A 4 14.19 -4.88 27.66
N ARG A 5 13.79 -3.85 28.43
CA ARG A 5 12.64 -3.98 29.34
C ARG A 5 11.37 -4.18 28.50
N GLY A 6 10.63 -5.25 28.77
CA GLY A 6 9.40 -5.62 28.04
C GLY A 6 9.62 -6.40 26.72
N ARG A 7 10.86 -6.78 26.40
CA ARG A 7 11.21 -7.60 25.24
C ARG A 7 11.66 -9.00 25.69
N TYR A 8 11.63 -9.96 24.76
CA TYR A 8 12.08 -11.34 24.98
C TYR A 8 11.28 -12.04 26.09
N ASN A 9 9.95 -11.90 26.04
CA ASN A 9 9.05 -12.40 27.08
C ASN A 9 8.77 -13.92 26.99
N PHE A 10 9.13 -14.57 25.88
CA PHE A 10 8.94 -16.00 25.67
C PHE A 10 10.23 -16.76 25.97
N ASP A 11 10.12 -17.89 26.68
CA ASP A 11 11.25 -18.76 27.00
C ASP A 11 11.83 -19.47 25.76
N SER A 12 10.98 -19.73 24.76
CA SER A 12 11.37 -20.33 23.49
C SER A 12 10.58 -19.75 22.33
N ILE A 13 11.20 -19.68 21.15
CA ILE A 13 10.59 -19.26 19.90
C ILE A 13 10.83 -20.37 18.88
N ARG A 14 9.76 -20.89 18.28
CA ARG A 14 9.82 -21.90 17.22
C ARG A 14 9.48 -21.28 15.88
N TYR A 15 10.25 -21.61 14.85
CA TYR A 15 10.00 -21.20 13.47
C TYR A 15 9.67 -22.42 12.63
N ASP A 16 8.41 -22.51 12.21
CA ASP A 16 7.93 -23.59 11.35
C ASP A 16 7.98 -23.11 9.89
N TYR A 17 8.73 -23.82 9.04
CA TYR A 17 8.91 -23.45 7.63
C TYR A 17 8.01 -24.29 6.74
N TYR A 18 7.20 -23.61 5.93
CA TYR A 18 6.31 -24.21 4.95
C TYR A 18 6.70 -23.72 3.56
N LEU A 19 6.74 -24.65 2.59
CA LEU A 19 7.01 -24.31 1.18
C LEU A 19 5.79 -23.72 0.48
N ASP A 20 4.58 -24.04 0.95
CA ASP A 20 3.32 -23.59 0.40
C ASP A 20 2.49 -22.85 1.45
N ASP A 21 2.02 -21.67 1.08
CA ASP A 21 1.30 -20.78 1.98
C ASP A 21 -0.10 -21.30 2.37
N LYS A 22 -0.75 -22.09 1.51
CA LYS A 22 -2.05 -22.70 1.84
C LYS A 22 -1.87 -23.77 2.90
N VAL A 23 -0.80 -24.57 2.81
CA VAL A 23 -0.47 -25.56 3.84
C VAL A 23 -0.18 -24.85 5.17
N SER A 24 0.58 -23.75 5.13
CA SER A 24 0.83 -22.91 6.30
C SER A 24 -0.47 -22.38 6.92
N LEU A 25 -1.40 -21.88 6.10
CA LEU A 25 -2.70 -21.39 6.58
C LEU A 25 -3.56 -22.50 7.22
N GLU A 26 -3.64 -23.70 6.62
CA GLU A 26 -4.39 -24.79 7.23
C GLU A 26 -3.76 -25.27 8.54
N ALA A 27 -2.43 -25.32 8.62
CA ALA A 27 -1.72 -25.61 9.87
C ALA A 27 -2.02 -24.55 10.95
N PHE A 28 -2.06 -23.26 10.60
CA PHE A 28 -2.47 -22.20 11.51
C PHE A 28 -3.89 -22.39 12.03
N LYS A 29 -4.84 -22.66 11.12
CA LYS A 29 -6.25 -22.89 11.47
C LYS A 29 -6.42 -24.10 12.41
N ALA A 30 -5.56 -25.10 12.28
CA ALA A 30 -5.49 -26.26 13.17
C ALA A 30 -4.79 -26.00 14.52
N GLY A 31 -4.20 -24.81 14.72
CA GLY A 31 -3.49 -24.44 15.95
C GLY A 31 -2.06 -24.97 16.03
N ALA A 32 -1.43 -25.26 14.89
CA ALA A 32 -0.05 -25.74 14.87
C ALA A 32 0.98 -24.68 15.29
N TYR A 33 0.67 -23.39 15.10
CA TYR A 33 1.50 -22.26 15.49
C TYR A 33 0.64 -21.01 15.77
N ASP A 34 1.23 -20.03 16.46
CA ASP A 34 0.46 -19.01 17.20
C ASP A 34 0.25 -17.67 16.49
N PHE A 35 1.06 -17.36 15.47
CA PHE A 35 1.04 -16.05 14.82
C PHE A 35 1.28 -16.13 13.31
N ARG A 36 0.48 -15.38 12.54
CA ARG A 36 0.57 -15.30 11.08
C ARG A 36 0.26 -13.88 10.60
N ILE A 37 1.03 -13.41 9.62
CA ILE A 37 0.73 -12.20 8.85
C ILE A 37 0.17 -12.65 7.50
N GLU A 38 -0.93 -12.05 7.07
CA GLU A 38 -1.59 -12.40 5.81
C GLU A 38 -1.35 -11.33 4.74
N PRO A 39 -0.52 -11.59 3.71
CA PRO A 39 -0.29 -10.65 2.62
C PRO A 39 -1.34 -10.72 1.50
N SER A 40 -2.19 -11.75 1.44
CA SER A 40 -3.18 -11.94 0.38
C SER A 40 -4.54 -11.35 0.75
N PRO A 41 -5.01 -10.30 0.06
CA PRO A 41 -6.35 -9.74 0.28
C PRO A 41 -7.47 -10.78 0.13
N LYS A 42 -7.33 -11.66 -0.87
CA LYS A 42 -8.29 -12.73 -1.14
C LYS A 42 -8.34 -13.71 0.04
N SER A 43 -7.18 -14.12 0.55
CA SER A 43 -7.12 -15.06 1.68
C SER A 43 -7.69 -14.41 2.92
N TRP A 44 -7.29 -13.17 3.22
CA TRP A 44 -7.81 -12.39 4.34
C TRP A 44 -9.35 -12.31 4.29
N ALA A 45 -9.91 -11.99 3.14
CA ALA A 45 -11.36 -11.81 2.98
C ALA A 45 -12.16 -13.12 3.09
N THR A 46 -11.62 -14.26 2.67
CA THR A 46 -12.43 -15.47 2.44
C THR A 46 -12.00 -16.73 3.21
N GLN A 47 -10.80 -16.78 3.77
CA GLN A 47 -10.24 -18.05 4.29
C GLN A 47 -10.06 -18.10 5.82
N TYR A 48 -10.22 -16.98 6.52
CA TYR A 48 -10.07 -16.89 7.99
C TYR A 48 -11.40 -17.12 8.70
N GLN A 49 -11.91 -18.35 8.60
CA GLN A 49 -13.16 -18.80 9.20
C GLN A 49 -13.05 -20.26 9.69
N GLY A 50 -13.86 -20.65 10.68
CA GLY A 50 -13.88 -22.00 11.23
C GLY A 50 -14.08 -22.05 12.74
N GLY A 51 -14.06 -23.26 13.31
CA GLY A 51 -14.39 -23.48 14.73
C GLY A 51 -13.48 -22.74 15.72
N ASN A 52 -12.18 -22.63 15.44
CA ASN A 52 -11.25 -21.89 16.31
C ASN A 52 -11.47 -20.38 16.26
N PHE A 53 -11.92 -19.83 15.14
CA PHE A 53 -12.33 -18.42 15.03
C PHE A 53 -13.66 -18.18 15.76
N ALA A 54 -14.65 -19.07 15.57
CA ALA A 54 -15.96 -18.95 16.22
C ALA A 54 -15.88 -19.04 17.76
N ARG A 55 -14.86 -19.72 18.29
CA ARG A 55 -14.58 -19.81 19.73
C ARG A 55 -13.60 -18.74 20.25
N ASN A 56 -13.17 -17.80 19.40
CA ASN A 56 -12.17 -16.78 19.72
C ASN A 56 -10.80 -17.33 20.18
N TYR A 57 -10.45 -18.55 19.77
CA TYR A 57 -9.09 -19.08 19.98
C TYR A 57 -8.10 -18.48 18.98
N ILE A 58 -8.59 -18.09 17.80
CA ILE A 58 -7.83 -17.33 16.82
C ILE A 58 -8.55 -15.99 16.60
N ILE A 59 -7.83 -14.90 16.78
CA ILE A 59 -8.34 -13.54 16.55
C ILE A 59 -7.79 -13.04 15.22
N LYS A 60 -8.70 -12.64 14.33
CA LYS A 60 -8.40 -11.94 13.09
C LYS A 60 -8.48 -10.44 13.35
N GLN A 61 -7.39 -9.71 13.15
CA GLN A 61 -7.31 -8.28 13.48
C GLN A 61 -6.61 -7.50 12.36
N ASP A 62 -7.25 -6.41 11.94
CA ASP A 62 -6.64 -5.40 11.09
C ASP A 62 -5.92 -4.37 11.97
N GLU A 63 -4.74 -3.94 11.52
CA GLU A 63 -3.96 -2.90 12.19
C GLU A 63 -3.74 -1.71 11.27
N THR A 64 -3.84 -0.50 11.82
CA THR A 64 -3.52 0.70 11.04
C THR A 64 -2.02 0.79 10.87
N ASN A 65 -1.57 0.67 9.63
CA ASN A 65 -0.15 0.80 9.31
C ASN A 65 0.26 2.27 9.22
N GLN A 66 1.01 2.73 10.22
CA GLN A 66 1.59 4.09 10.25
C GLN A 66 3.06 4.10 9.83
N ALA A 67 3.66 2.95 9.54
CA ALA A 67 5.04 2.90 9.08
C ALA A 67 5.14 3.45 7.66
N ALA A 68 6.32 3.97 7.31
CA ALA A 68 6.66 4.36 5.95
C ALA A 68 6.37 3.19 4.99
N GLN A 69 5.59 3.46 3.94
CA GLN A 69 5.19 2.43 2.99
C GLN A 69 6.01 2.51 1.72
N ASN A 70 6.52 1.35 1.29
CA ASN A 70 6.99 1.21 -0.07
C ASN A 70 5.78 1.02 -1.00
N THR A 71 5.67 1.90 -1.98
CA THR A 71 4.59 1.94 -2.96
C THR A 71 5.02 1.22 -4.24
N ARG A 72 4.10 0.45 -4.84
CA ARG A 72 4.32 -0.21 -6.13
C ARG A 72 3.87 0.69 -7.26
N TRP A 73 4.69 0.82 -8.30
CA TRP A 73 4.43 1.69 -9.44
C TRP A 73 4.62 0.95 -10.76
N LEU A 74 3.83 1.34 -11.77
CA LEU A 74 4.15 1.07 -13.16
C LEU A 74 5.09 2.17 -13.65
N ALA A 75 6.24 1.79 -14.18
CA ALA A 75 7.25 2.73 -14.65
C ALA A 75 7.26 2.81 -16.18
N PHE A 76 7.34 4.03 -16.71
CA PHE A 76 7.53 4.27 -18.13
C PHE A 76 9.02 4.26 -18.48
N ASN A 77 9.40 3.54 -19.53
CA ASN A 77 10.75 3.62 -20.06
C ASN A 77 10.89 4.88 -20.95
N LEU A 78 11.52 5.92 -20.41
CA LEU A 78 11.69 7.21 -21.09
C LEU A 78 12.69 7.18 -22.26
N GLN A 79 13.45 6.10 -22.43
CA GLN A 79 14.31 5.91 -23.62
C GLN A 79 13.51 5.56 -24.87
N LYS A 80 12.24 5.13 -24.71
CA LYS A 80 11.35 4.87 -25.84
C LYS A 80 10.67 6.17 -26.29
N PRO A 81 10.75 6.57 -27.58
CA PRO A 81 10.13 7.80 -28.08
C PRO A 81 8.65 7.94 -27.75
N LEU A 82 7.90 6.83 -27.72
CA LEU A 82 6.49 6.78 -27.35
C LEU A 82 6.20 7.39 -25.96
N PHE A 83 7.11 7.24 -25.01
CA PHE A 83 6.93 7.71 -23.63
C PHE A 83 7.72 9.00 -23.33
N ALA A 84 8.34 9.62 -24.33
CA ALA A 84 9.12 10.84 -24.12
C ALA A 84 8.24 12.01 -23.68
N ASP A 85 7.06 12.16 -24.28
CA ASP A 85 6.10 13.22 -23.92
C ASP A 85 5.41 12.92 -22.59
N ARG A 86 5.48 13.87 -21.64
CA ARG A 86 4.83 13.76 -20.33
C ARG A 86 3.32 13.60 -20.46
N ARG A 87 2.68 14.23 -21.45
CA ARG A 87 1.23 14.25 -21.61
C ARG A 87 0.69 12.87 -22.00
N ILE A 88 1.48 12.09 -22.73
CA ILE A 88 1.15 10.69 -23.04
C ILE A 88 1.16 9.86 -21.76
N ARG A 89 2.19 10.03 -20.90
CA ARG A 89 2.29 9.31 -19.63
C ARG A 89 1.16 9.68 -18.67
N GLU A 90 0.80 10.96 -18.64
CA GLU A 90 -0.34 11.46 -17.88
C GLU A 90 -1.66 10.85 -18.38
N ALA A 91 -1.92 10.87 -19.69
CA ALA A 91 -3.12 10.26 -20.27
C ALA A 91 -3.24 8.76 -19.97
N ILE A 92 -2.13 8.00 -20.03
CA ILE A 92 -2.12 6.58 -19.64
C ILE A 92 -2.41 6.44 -18.14
N GLY A 93 -1.86 7.31 -17.30
CA GLY A 93 -2.13 7.34 -15.86
C GLY A 93 -3.60 7.58 -15.54
N LEU A 94 -4.26 8.47 -16.28
CA LEU A 94 -5.71 8.75 -16.16
C LEU A 94 -6.57 7.53 -16.46
N ALA A 95 -6.12 6.65 -17.36
CA ALA A 95 -6.83 5.41 -17.71
C ALA A 95 -6.65 4.28 -16.68
N PHE A 96 -5.92 4.49 -15.58
CA PHE A 96 -5.74 3.46 -14.55
C PHE A 96 -6.89 3.48 -13.52
N ASP A 97 -7.86 2.60 -13.71
CA ASP A 97 -8.99 2.42 -12.78
C ASP A 97 -8.59 1.59 -11.54
N PHE A 98 -8.02 2.27 -10.54
CA PHE A 98 -7.72 1.66 -9.25
C PHE A 98 -8.98 1.23 -8.49
N ASN A 99 -10.05 2.02 -8.54
CA ASN A 99 -11.26 1.76 -7.75
C ASN A 99 -11.87 0.42 -8.16
N TRP A 100 -11.97 0.17 -9.47
CA TRP A 100 -12.41 -1.10 -10.02
C TRP A 100 -11.42 -2.23 -9.71
N ILE A 101 -10.11 -2.05 -9.93
CA ILE A 101 -9.09 -3.07 -9.63
C ILE A 101 -9.16 -3.49 -8.15
N ASN A 102 -9.22 -2.52 -7.24
CA ASN A 102 -9.25 -2.78 -5.81
C ASN A 102 -10.51 -3.54 -5.39
N LYS A 103 -11.67 -3.17 -5.95
CA LYS A 103 -12.93 -3.86 -5.73
C LYS A 103 -12.94 -5.27 -6.31
N ALA A 104 -12.57 -5.41 -7.58
CA ALA A 104 -12.70 -6.66 -8.33
C ALA A 104 -11.64 -7.70 -7.94
N LEU A 105 -10.40 -7.27 -7.69
CA LEU A 105 -9.27 -8.18 -7.49
C LEU A 105 -8.79 -8.24 -6.04
N TYR A 106 -8.97 -7.15 -5.28
CA TYR A 106 -8.34 -7.00 -3.97
C TYR A 106 -9.32 -6.85 -2.81
N TYR A 107 -10.62 -7.09 -3.01
CA TYR A 107 -11.63 -7.03 -1.96
C TYR A 107 -11.63 -5.70 -1.19
N ASN A 108 -11.28 -4.60 -1.87
CA ASN A 108 -11.09 -3.27 -1.30
C ASN A 108 -10.02 -3.19 -0.19
N ALA A 109 -9.07 -4.12 -0.13
CA ALA A 109 -8.07 -4.16 0.93
C ALA A 109 -6.97 -3.07 0.81
N TYR A 110 -6.84 -2.41 -0.34
CA TYR A 110 -5.79 -1.42 -0.57
C TYR A 110 -6.30 0.02 -0.59
N GLN A 111 -5.38 0.96 -0.39
CA GLN A 111 -5.58 2.40 -0.59
C GLN A 111 -4.69 2.86 -1.75
N ARG A 112 -5.15 3.87 -2.50
CA ARG A 112 -4.38 4.40 -3.63
C ARG A 112 -3.20 5.21 -3.12
N ALA A 113 -2.00 4.86 -3.57
CA ALA A 113 -0.82 5.67 -3.31
C ALA A 113 -0.87 6.98 -4.13
N ASP A 114 -0.64 8.10 -3.45
CA ASP A 114 -0.60 9.45 -4.02
C ASP A 114 0.77 10.14 -3.82
N SER A 115 1.69 9.48 -3.11
CA SER A 115 3.02 10.02 -2.80
C SER A 115 4.12 8.97 -2.90
N TYR A 116 5.30 9.40 -3.32
CA TYR A 116 6.54 8.61 -3.21
C TYR A 116 6.98 8.37 -1.75
N PHE A 117 6.45 9.16 -0.80
CA PHE A 117 6.83 9.14 0.60
C PHE A 117 5.66 8.75 1.52
N GLN A 118 4.87 7.77 1.06
CA GLN A 118 3.64 7.32 1.72
C GLN A 118 3.84 7.06 3.22
N ASN A 119 2.90 7.56 4.03
CA ASN A 119 2.89 7.48 5.50
C ASN A 119 4.07 8.17 6.20
N THR A 120 4.75 9.12 5.55
CA THR A 120 5.82 9.90 6.19
C THR A 120 5.48 11.39 6.26
N ALA A 121 6.31 12.14 6.99
CA ALA A 121 6.27 13.60 7.01
C ALA A 121 6.73 14.23 5.68
N TYR A 122 7.41 13.48 4.82
CA TYR A 122 7.94 13.96 3.54
C TYR A 122 6.93 13.91 2.39
N ALA A 123 5.73 13.36 2.62
CA ALA A 123 4.67 13.37 1.63
C ALA A 123 4.12 14.80 1.46
N ALA A 124 4.18 15.32 0.23
CA ALA A 124 3.53 16.58 -0.12
C ALA A 124 2.00 16.41 -0.06
N ARG A 125 1.36 17.04 0.92
CA ARG A 125 -0.11 16.96 1.15
C ARG A 125 -0.86 18.26 0.85
N GLY A 126 -0.12 19.36 0.71
CA GLY A 126 -0.67 20.69 0.52
C GLY A 126 0.12 21.49 -0.50
N TYR A 127 -0.23 22.77 -0.61
CA TYR A 127 0.60 23.72 -1.34
C TYR A 127 1.95 23.91 -0.65
N PRO A 128 3.04 24.20 -1.41
CA PRO A 128 4.33 24.48 -0.83
C PRO A 128 4.24 25.62 0.20
N ASP A 129 4.81 25.40 1.39
CA ASP A 129 4.91 26.43 2.42
C ASP A 129 6.01 27.46 2.09
N ALA A 130 6.21 28.46 2.96
CA ALA A 130 7.20 29.51 2.72
C ALA A 130 8.65 28.98 2.60
N ALA A 131 9.00 27.94 3.37
CA ALA A 131 10.33 27.34 3.32
C ALA A 131 10.51 26.49 2.06
N GLU A 132 9.48 25.71 1.69
CA GLU A 132 9.46 24.93 0.45
C GLU A 132 9.50 25.84 -0.78
N LEU A 133 8.76 26.96 -0.78
CA LEU A 133 8.81 27.95 -1.87
C LEU A 133 10.19 28.57 -2.04
N ALA A 134 10.92 28.83 -0.95
CA ALA A 134 12.29 29.33 -1.02
C ALA A 134 13.22 28.32 -1.73
N LEU A 135 13.01 27.02 -1.52
CA LEU A 135 13.74 25.94 -2.19
C LEU A 135 13.31 25.76 -3.65
N LEU A 136 12.02 25.95 -3.96
CA LEU A 136 11.46 25.76 -5.29
C LEU A 136 11.67 26.96 -6.22
N ALA A 137 11.88 28.17 -5.69
CA ALA A 137 12.02 29.39 -6.47
C ALA A 137 13.10 29.31 -7.58
N PRO A 138 14.30 28.74 -7.35
CA PRO A 138 15.31 28.57 -8.41
C PRO A 138 14.91 27.59 -9.51
N LEU A 139 13.94 26.70 -9.24
CA LEU A 139 13.45 25.69 -10.18
C LEU A 139 12.27 26.18 -11.03
N LYS A 140 11.79 27.42 -10.80
CA LYS A 140 10.68 27.99 -11.56
C LYS A 140 10.98 27.99 -13.06
N GLY A 141 10.08 27.43 -13.86
CA GLY A 141 10.25 27.24 -15.30
C GLY A 141 11.01 25.96 -15.71
N GLN A 142 11.60 25.24 -14.75
CA GLN A 142 12.25 23.93 -14.98
C GLN A 142 11.38 22.76 -14.51
N ILE A 143 10.44 23.02 -13.59
CA ILE A 143 9.48 22.05 -13.08
C ILE A 143 8.05 22.34 -13.57
N PRO A 144 7.16 21.34 -13.58
CA PRO A 144 5.75 21.50 -13.87
C PRO A 144 5.12 22.69 -13.10
N PRO A 145 4.42 23.62 -13.75
CA PRO A 145 3.76 24.74 -13.06
C PRO A 145 2.72 24.26 -12.04
N GLU A 146 2.17 23.07 -12.24
CA GLU A 146 1.19 22.44 -11.35
C GLU A 146 1.73 22.25 -9.92
N VAL A 147 3.04 22.17 -9.73
CA VAL A 147 3.68 22.13 -8.40
C VAL A 147 3.25 23.31 -7.52
N PHE A 148 2.94 24.45 -8.12
CA PHE A 148 2.55 25.67 -7.40
C PHE A 148 1.03 25.92 -7.40
N THR A 149 0.28 25.30 -8.31
CA THR A 149 -1.13 25.63 -8.56
C THR A 149 -2.10 24.53 -8.16
N SER A 150 -1.63 23.28 -8.06
CA SER A 150 -2.50 22.12 -7.89
C SER A 150 -1.90 21.14 -6.90
N ILE A 151 -2.73 20.62 -6.00
CA ILE A 151 -2.38 19.47 -5.17
C ILE A 151 -2.62 18.22 -6.02
N TYR A 152 -1.57 17.41 -6.21
CA TYR A 152 -1.71 16.17 -6.96
C TYR A 152 -2.68 15.22 -6.26
N GLN A 153 -3.58 14.64 -7.04
CA GLN A 153 -4.43 13.53 -6.63
C GLN A 153 -4.44 12.49 -7.75
N PRO A 154 -4.29 11.20 -7.44
CA PRO A 154 -4.45 10.16 -8.43
C PRO A 154 -5.89 10.17 -8.98
N PRO A 155 -6.10 9.81 -10.26
CA PRO A 155 -7.43 9.73 -10.83
C PRO A 155 -8.27 8.70 -10.06
N SER A 156 -9.55 9.02 -9.90
CA SER A 156 -10.54 8.16 -9.25
C SER A 156 -11.73 7.95 -10.18
N SER A 157 -12.33 6.77 -10.11
CA SER A 157 -13.55 6.39 -10.82
C SER A 157 -14.63 5.94 -9.82
N ASP A 158 -15.83 5.66 -10.33
CA ASP A 158 -16.92 5.03 -9.55
C ASP A 158 -16.69 3.53 -9.27
N GLY A 159 -15.63 2.94 -9.83
CA GLY A 159 -15.29 1.53 -9.71
C GLY A 159 -16.28 0.57 -10.41
N SER A 160 -17.09 1.07 -11.35
CA SER A 160 -17.99 0.26 -12.17
C SER A 160 -17.25 -0.51 -13.28
N GLY A 161 -16.09 0.00 -13.70
CA GLY A 161 -15.36 -0.50 -14.86
C GLY A 161 -15.91 0.02 -16.20
N ASN A 162 -16.85 0.97 -16.17
CA ASN A 162 -17.32 1.71 -17.33
C ASN A 162 -16.84 3.16 -17.25
N ASP A 163 -16.17 3.63 -18.31
CA ASP A 163 -15.61 4.99 -18.39
C ASP A 163 -16.53 5.96 -19.17
N ARG A 164 -17.84 5.67 -19.24
CA ARG A 164 -18.85 6.43 -19.99
C ARG A 164 -20.12 6.68 -19.19
#